data_AF-A0A4P6FLP9-F1
#
_entry.id   AF-A0A4P6FLP9-F1
#
_cell.length_a   1.000
_cell.length_b   1.000
_cell.length_c   1.000
_cell.angle_alpha   90.00
_cell.angle_beta   90.00
_cell.angle_gamma   90.00
#
_symmetry.space_group_name_H-M   'P 1'
#
loop_
_entity.id
_entity.type
_entity.pdbx_description
1 polymer ?
#
loop_
_entity_poly.entity_id
_entity_poly.type
_entity_poly.pdbx_seq_one_letter_code
_entity_poly.pdbx_strand_id
1 'polypeptide(L)'
;MGGLSIWHWLIVGIIILLLFGKGRFSDMMGDVAKGLKSFKKGMSEDDEAPRTPTAAAPPPRLRDETTLEVPADRSRDLDGAPPRREP
;
A
#
# COMPACT_ATOMS: atom_id res chain seq x y z
N MET A 1 -11.54 7.00 47.32
CA MET A 1 -12.39 7.18 46.13
C MET A 1 -11.64 6.59 44.93
N GLY A 2 -11.68 5.25 44.82
CA GLY A 2 -10.87 4.48 43.89
C GLY A 2 -11.27 4.78 42.45
N GLY A 3 -10.47 5.62 41.80
CA GLY A 3 -10.66 6.02 40.42
C GLY A 3 -10.75 4.79 39.53
N LEU A 4 -11.87 4.70 38.82
CA LEU A 4 -12.11 3.91 37.61
C LEU A 4 -11.08 2.80 37.38
N SER A 5 -11.28 1.69 38.09
CA SER A 5 -10.50 0.45 37.96
C SER A 5 -10.25 0.15 36.47
N ILE A 6 -9.06 -0.33 36.12
CA ILE A 6 -8.67 -0.71 34.74
C ILE A 6 -9.74 -1.60 34.07
N TRP A 7 -10.45 -2.39 34.89
CA TRP A 7 -11.60 -3.19 34.48
C TRP A 7 -12.76 -2.39 33.86
N HIS A 8 -13.05 -1.19 34.38
CA HIS A 8 -14.08 -0.30 33.86
C HIS A 8 -13.73 0.19 32.44
N TRP A 9 -12.48 0.62 32.22
CA TRP A 9 -12.04 1.09 30.91
C TRP A 9 -12.09 0.01 29.83
N LEU A 10 -11.82 -1.26 30.20
CA LEU A 10 -11.96 -2.39 29.29
C LEU A 10 -13.43 -2.61 28.86
N ILE A 11 -14.36 -2.55 29.82
CA ILE A 11 -15.80 -2.70 29.55
C ILE A 11 -16.31 -1.55 28.68
N VAL A 12 -15.90 -0.32 28.98
CA VAL A 12 -16.29 0.87 28.20
C VAL A 12 -15.76 0.78 26.77
N GLY A 13 -14.52 0.34 26.58
CA GLY A 13 -13.95 0.13 25.24
C GLY A 13 -14.75 -0.87 24.40
N ILE A 14 -15.22 -1.97 25.02
CA ILE A 14 -16.07 -2.97 24.37
C ILE A 14 -17.42 -2.34 23.97
N ILE A 15 -18.08 -1.61 24.87
CA ILE A 15 -19.37 -0.97 24.56
C ILE A 15 -19.25 0.03 23.41
N ILE A 16 -18.19 0.84 23.38
CA ILE A 16 -17.94 1.79 22.29
C ILE A 16 -17.74 1.02 20.97
N LEU A 17 -16.96 -0.06 20.96
CA LEU A 17 -16.76 -0.86 19.76
C LEU A 17 -18.06 -1.52 19.26
N LEU A 18 -18.94 -1.94 20.17
CA LEU A 18 -20.25 -2.49 19.81
C LEU A 18 -21.21 -1.41 19.26
N LEU A 19 -21.19 -0.21 19.84
CA LEU A 19 -22.08 0.89 19.45
C LEU A 19 -21.69 1.50 18.10
N PHE A 20 -20.39 1.65 17.87
CA PHE A 20 -19.86 2.17 16.60
C PHE A 20 -19.66 1.07 15.55
N GLY A 21 -19.56 -0.18 15.97
CA GLY A 21 -19.25 -1.33 15.12
C GLY A 21 -17.81 -1.34 14.60
N LYS A 22 -17.31 -2.54 14.24
CA LYS A 22 -15.93 -2.72 13.75
C LYS A 22 -15.58 -1.94 12.48
N GLY A 23 -16.56 -1.64 11.63
CA GLY A 23 -16.33 -0.96 10.35
C GLY A 23 -15.95 0.51 10.51
N ARG A 24 -16.71 1.26 11.32
CA ARG A 24 -16.52 2.71 11.49
C ARG A 24 -15.32 3.03 12.38
N PHE A 25 -15.09 2.24 13.44
CA PHE A 25 -13.97 2.44 14.34
C PHE A 25 -12.62 2.24 13.63
N SER A 26 -12.51 1.24 12.73
CA SER A 26 -11.25 0.94 12.04
C SER A 26 -10.84 2.00 11.01
N ASP A 27 -11.79 2.53 10.23
CA ASP A 27 -11.50 3.60 9.27
C ASP A 27 -11.04 4.88 10.00
N MET A 28 -11.75 5.28 11.06
CA MET A 28 -11.40 6.47 11.85
C MET A 28 -10.08 6.29 12.62
N MET A 29 -9.83 5.11 13.20
CA MET A 29 -8.55 4.80 13.85
C MET A 29 -7.39 4.83 12.85
N GLY A 30 -7.61 4.38 11.61
CA GLY A 30 -6.60 4.41 10.55
C GLY A 30 -6.14 5.84 10.23
N ASP A 31 -7.09 6.76 10.06
CA ASP A 31 -6.82 8.18 9.78
C ASP A 31 -6.16 8.88 10.97
N VAL A 32 -6.65 8.61 12.19
CA VAL A 32 -6.05 9.14 13.44
C VAL A 32 -4.63 8.60 13.64
N ALA A 33 -4.41 7.30 13.43
CA ALA A 33 -3.09 6.68 13.55
C ALA A 33 -2.12 7.24 12.51
N LYS A 34 -2.58 7.53 11.29
CA LYS A 34 -1.75 8.14 10.25
C LYS A 34 -1.39 9.59 10.58
N GLY A 35 -2.34 10.38 11.10
CA GLY A 35 -2.10 11.73 11.59
C GLY A 35 -1.08 11.75 12.74
N LEU A 36 -1.26 10.87 13.74
CA LEU A 36 -0.34 10.78 14.88
C LEU A 36 1.04 10.23 14.48
N LYS A 37 1.12 9.29 13.53
CA LYS A 37 2.39 8.77 13.00
C LYS A 37 3.16 9.85 12.25
N SER A 38 2.49 10.67 11.43
CA SER A 38 3.11 11.80 10.74
C SER A 38 3.55 12.90 11.72
N PHE A 39 2.75 13.17 12.76
CA PHE A 39 3.12 14.11 13.81
C PHE A 39 4.34 13.66 14.60
N LYS A 40 4.36 12.39 15.03
CA LYS A 40 5.51 11.81 15.73
C LYS A 40 6.73 11.75 14.82
N LYS A 41 6.55 11.40 13.55
CA LYS A 41 7.64 11.36 12.58
C LYS A 41 8.24 12.75 12.34
N GLY A 42 7.42 13.78 12.13
CA GLY A 42 7.90 15.15 11.97
C GLY A 42 8.64 15.65 13.21
N MET A 43 8.14 15.32 14.41
CA MET A 43 8.79 15.70 15.67
C MET A 43 10.06 14.88 15.96
N SER A 44 10.19 13.67 15.42
CA SER A 44 11.42 12.87 15.51
C SER A 44 12.42 13.18 14.38
N GLU A 45 11.98 13.73 13.25
CA GLU A 45 12.87 14.20 12.16
C GLU A 45 13.61 15.50 12.53
N ASP A 46 13.06 16.32 13.44
CA ASP A 46 13.77 17.46 14.04
C ASP A 46 14.93 17.03 14.98
N ASP A 47 14.86 15.81 15.54
CA ASP A 47 15.87 15.30 16.49
C ASP A 47 16.82 14.26 15.87
N GLU A 48 16.43 13.54 14.80
CA GLU A 48 17.28 12.52 14.18
C GLU A 48 17.11 12.44 12.65
N ALA A 49 18.25 12.53 11.94
CA ALA A 49 18.38 12.39 10.49
C ALA A 49 17.66 11.14 9.92
N PRO A 50 17.25 11.15 8.63
CA PRO A 50 16.04 10.52 8.17
C PRO A 50 16.08 8.99 8.24
N ARG A 51 15.29 8.41 9.17
CA ARG A 51 14.93 6.99 9.14
C ARG A 51 13.66 6.82 8.30
N THR A 52 13.83 6.40 7.05
CA THR A 52 12.76 6.01 6.14
C THR A 52 11.92 4.89 6.76
N PRO A 53 10.63 5.11 7.12
CA PRO A 53 9.78 4.03 7.57
C PRO A 53 9.21 3.32 6.35
N THR A 54 9.66 2.09 6.17
CA THR A 54 8.93 1.04 5.46
C THR A 54 7.43 1.05 5.81
N ALA A 55 6.57 1.09 4.78
CA ALA A 55 5.26 0.42 4.70
C ALA A 55 4.42 0.99 3.56
N ALA A 56 4.72 0.53 2.34
CA ALA A 56 3.69 0.03 1.44
C ALA A 56 4.41 -1.03 0.59
N ALA A 57 4.39 -2.28 1.06
CA ALA A 57 4.65 -3.39 0.15
C ALA A 57 3.71 -3.21 -1.04
N PRO A 58 4.19 -3.22 -2.30
CA PRO A 58 3.30 -3.29 -3.44
C PRO A 58 2.40 -4.52 -3.22
N PRO A 59 1.10 -4.47 -3.55
CA PRO A 59 0.30 -5.69 -3.59
C PRO A 59 1.08 -6.72 -4.42
N PRO A 60 1.11 -8.01 -4.01
CA PRO A 60 1.77 -9.02 -4.81
C PRO A 60 1.20 -8.90 -6.21
N ARG A 61 2.03 -8.45 -7.15
CA ARG A 61 1.72 -8.52 -8.57
C ARG A 61 1.65 -10.01 -8.83
N LEU A 62 0.45 -10.58 -8.72
CA LEU A 62 0.06 -11.70 -9.55
C LEU A 62 0.39 -11.23 -10.95
N ARG A 63 1.52 -11.71 -11.47
CA ARG A 63 1.92 -11.51 -12.85
C ARG A 63 0.72 -11.96 -13.67
N ASP A 64 0.01 -11.00 -14.25
CA ASP A 64 -0.76 -11.21 -15.46
C ASP A 64 0.24 -11.78 -16.49
N GLU A 65 0.28 -13.11 -16.54
CA GLU A 65 0.97 -13.95 -17.51
C GLU A 65 0.28 -13.84 -18.89
N THR A 66 -0.07 -12.63 -19.34
CA THR A 66 -0.61 -12.42 -20.69
C THR A 66 -0.48 -10.97 -21.16
N THR A 67 0.67 -10.33 -21.02
CA THR A 67 1.06 -9.22 -21.91
C THR A 67 2.58 -9.22 -22.04
N LEU A 68 3.09 -10.22 -22.78
CA LEU A 68 4.25 -9.99 -23.62
C LEU A 68 3.75 -9.16 -24.80
N GLU A 69 3.63 -7.84 -24.58
CA GLU A 69 3.78 -6.86 -25.65
C GLU A 69 5.21 -7.06 -26.17
N VAL A 70 5.36 -8.01 -27.10
CA VAL A 70 6.51 -8.06 -27.98
C VAL A 70 6.28 -6.91 -28.96
N PRO A 71 7.10 -5.84 -28.90
CA PRO A 71 6.98 -4.75 -29.85
C PRO A 71 7.07 -5.33 -31.26
N ALA A 72 6.10 -4.95 -32.08
CA ALA A 72 6.00 -5.27 -33.49
C ALA A 72 7.15 -4.62 -34.29
N ASP A 73 8.38 -5.10 -34.08
CA ASP A 73 9.58 -4.71 -34.83
C ASP A 73 10.55 -5.90 -34.95
N ARG A 74 10.07 -6.98 -35.58
CA ARG A 74 10.91 -8.06 -36.12
C ARG A 74 10.45 -8.50 -37.52
N SER A 75 9.75 -7.62 -38.21
CA SER A 75 9.29 -7.82 -39.59
C SER A 75 10.19 -7.13 -40.62
N ARG A 76 11.45 -6.85 -40.27
CA ARG A 76 12.43 -6.20 -41.17
C ARG A 76 13.71 -7.00 -41.46
N ASP A 77 13.92 -8.15 -40.82
CA ASP A 77 15.28 -8.72 -40.75
C ASP A 77 15.39 -10.18 -41.22
N LEU A 78 14.31 -10.79 -41.74
CA LEU A 78 14.33 -12.15 -42.30
C LEU A 78 13.64 -12.17 -43.67
N ASP A 79 14.37 -12.67 -44.67
CA ASP A 79 14.01 -12.84 -46.09
C ASP A 79 13.85 -11.55 -46.91
N GLY A 80 14.76 -11.19 -47.80
CA GLY A 80 15.32 -12.08 -48.83
C GLY A 80 14.72 -11.65 -50.16
N ALA A 81 15.53 -10.96 -50.97
CA ALA A 81 15.12 -10.33 -52.22
C ALA A 81 14.37 -11.31 -53.18
N PRO A 82 13.36 -10.83 -53.94
CA PRO A 82 12.73 -11.64 -54.98
C PRO A 82 13.75 -12.00 -56.08
N PRO A 83 13.67 -13.19 -56.69
CA PRO A 83 14.58 -13.56 -57.78
C PRO A 83 14.42 -12.57 -58.93
N ARG A 84 15.54 -11.98 -59.36
CA ARG A 84 15.59 -11.15 -60.57
C ARG A 84 15.03 -11.96 -61.73
N ARG A 85 13.99 -11.44 -62.38
CA ARG A 85 13.54 -11.89 -63.70
C ARG A 85 14.60 -11.44 -64.71
N GLU A 86 15.36 -12.37 -65.24
CA GLU A 86 16.13 -12.14 -66.47
C GLU A 86 15.22 -12.38 -67.69
N PRO A 87 15.37 -11.63 -68.80
CA PRO A 87 14.51 -11.75 -69.98
C PRO A 87 14.74 -13.04 -70.78
#